data_AF-A0A0E4H3W1-F1
#
_entry.id   AF-A0A0E4H3W1-F1
#
_cell.length_a   1.000
_cell.length_b   1.000
_cell.length_c   1.000
_cell.angle_alpha   90.00
_cell.angle_beta   90.00
_cell.angle_gamma   90.00
#
_symmetry.space_group_name_H-M   'P 1'
#
loop_
_entity.id
_entity.type
_entity.pdbx_description
1 polymer ?
#
loop_
_entity_poly.entity_id
_entity_poly.type
_entity_poly.pdbx_seq_one_letter_code
_entity_poly.pdbx_strand_id
1 'polypeptide(L)'
;MKIFILTDEEKIDQGLENTSLSRPIPFSQDWEISMIDVKGKLVHNRKTKALPILAREFPTFSGTITYRTNFQLEKIGVCCLTIERVFDGAVVYLNGQKVDTLIAPPYQLLLESQLRVGQNELVIEVPTTADRQLADATLLLNQFEPMEPIGMIGEVPLFQKE
;
A
#
# COMPACT_ATOMS: atom_id res chain seq x y z
N MET A 1 34.75 -12.17 -28.20
CA MET A 1 34.00 -11.00 -27.72
C MET A 1 32.66 -11.53 -27.19
N LYS A 2 32.56 -11.78 -25.88
CA LYS A 2 31.33 -12.25 -25.23
C LYS A 2 30.61 -11.02 -24.69
N ILE A 3 29.45 -10.70 -25.27
CA ILE A 3 28.58 -9.65 -24.77
C ILE A 3 27.82 -10.27 -23.58
N PHE A 4 28.10 -9.79 -22.38
CA PHE A 4 27.28 -10.10 -21.20
C PHE A 4 26.14 -9.10 -21.19
N ILE A 5 24.91 -9.58 -21.40
CA ILE A 5 23.70 -8.82 -21.09
C ILE A 5 23.43 -9.11 -19.62
N LEU A 6 23.78 -8.16 -18.74
CA LEU A 6 23.29 -8.15 -17.37
C LEU A 6 21.88 -7.56 -17.42
N THR A 7 20.87 -8.37 -17.14
CA THR A 7 19.49 -7.90 -16.95
C THR A 7 19.39 -7.26 -15.57
N ASP A 8 18.64 -6.17 -15.45
CA ASP A 8 18.49 -5.40 -14.21
C ASP A 8 17.88 -6.21 -13.03
N GLU A 9 17.38 -7.43 -13.28
CA GLU A 9 16.93 -8.38 -12.27
C GLU A 9 18.07 -8.86 -11.34
N GLU A 10 19.30 -9.00 -11.83
CA GLU A 10 20.43 -9.47 -10.99
C GLU A 10 20.93 -8.42 -9.97
N LYS A 11 20.56 -7.14 -10.15
CA LYS A 11 20.93 -6.08 -9.19
C LYS A 11 19.99 -5.98 -7.99
N ILE A 12 18.76 -6.48 -8.10
CA ILE A 12 17.77 -6.38 -7.03
C ILE A 12 17.98 -7.51 -6.02
N ASP A 13 18.36 -8.72 -6.49
CA ASP A 13 18.55 -9.88 -5.62
C ASP A 13 19.81 -9.78 -4.74
N GLN A 14 20.91 -9.23 -5.25
CA GLN A 14 22.15 -9.14 -4.46
C GLN A 14 22.17 -7.99 -3.44
N GLY A 15 21.16 -7.13 -3.42
CA GLY A 15 21.07 -5.98 -2.51
C GLY A 15 20.30 -6.21 -1.21
N LEU A 16 19.68 -7.39 -1.04
CA LEU A 16 18.77 -7.68 0.08
C LEU A 16 19.23 -8.84 0.99
N GLU A 17 20.21 -9.65 0.57
CA GLU A 17 20.54 -10.89 1.29
C GLU A 17 21.50 -10.78 2.48
N ASN A 18 22.03 -9.60 2.83
CA ASN A 18 22.93 -9.45 3.98
C ASN A 18 22.77 -8.14 4.76
N THR A 19 21.56 -7.62 4.88
CA THR A 19 21.29 -6.55 5.85
C THR A 19 20.73 -7.19 7.11
N SER A 20 21.46 -7.07 8.23
CA SER A 20 20.90 -7.25 9.57
C SER A 20 19.53 -6.58 9.58
N LEU A 21 18.43 -7.34 9.68
CA LEU A 21 17.11 -6.73 9.62
C LEU A 21 16.99 -5.81 10.84
N SER A 22 17.15 -4.51 10.61
CA SER A 22 16.88 -3.49 11.60
C SER A 22 15.45 -3.70 12.11
N ARG A 23 15.17 -3.35 13.37
CA ARG A 23 13.81 -3.48 13.89
C ARG A 23 12.86 -2.63 13.02
N PRO A 24 11.63 -3.10 12.73
CA PRO A 24 10.67 -2.29 12.02
C PRO A 24 10.46 -0.96 12.73
N ILE A 25 10.44 0.13 11.97
CA ILE A 25 10.05 1.44 12.46
C ILE A 25 8.56 1.35 12.84
N PRO A 26 8.19 1.58 14.11
CA PRO A 26 6.80 1.60 14.49
C PRO A 26 6.11 2.84 13.91
N PHE A 27 4.87 2.68 13.44
CA PHE A 27 4.03 3.83 13.17
C PHE A 27 3.68 4.55 14.47
N SER A 28 3.82 5.87 14.47
CA SER A 28 3.59 6.72 15.63
C SER A 28 2.10 7.02 15.87
N GLN A 29 1.24 6.65 14.93
CA GLN A 29 -0.21 6.80 15.02
C GLN A 29 -0.95 5.59 14.46
N ASP A 30 -2.17 5.39 14.96
CA ASP A 30 -3.15 4.48 14.36
C ASP A 30 -3.41 4.88 12.89
N TRP A 31 -3.70 3.90 12.05
CA TRP A 31 -4.08 4.13 10.66
C TRP A 31 -5.44 4.83 10.59
N GLU A 32 -5.49 5.97 9.90
CA GLU A 32 -6.73 6.57 9.45
C GLU A 32 -7.08 6.03 8.06
N ILE A 33 -8.25 5.40 7.95
CA ILE A 33 -8.77 4.82 6.73
C ILE A 33 -9.96 5.65 6.28
N SER A 34 -9.90 6.24 5.08
CA SER A 34 -11.05 6.91 4.45
C SER A 34 -11.41 6.24 3.12
N MET A 35 -12.71 6.23 2.81
CA MET A 35 -13.25 5.63 1.58
C MET A 35 -14.07 6.68 0.86
N ILE A 36 -13.65 7.05 -0.34
CA ILE A 36 -14.32 8.03 -1.20
C ILE A 36 -14.85 7.27 -2.42
N ASP A 37 -16.15 7.34 -2.68
CA ASP A 37 -16.73 6.69 -3.86
C ASP A 37 -16.35 7.40 -5.17
N VAL A 38 -16.68 6.78 -6.30
CA VAL A 38 -16.41 7.35 -7.64
C VAL A 38 -17.07 8.72 -7.89
N LYS A 39 -18.03 9.14 -7.06
CA LYS A 39 -18.71 10.44 -7.13
C LYS A 39 -18.07 11.48 -6.21
N GLY A 40 -16.99 11.13 -5.51
CA GLY A 40 -16.30 12.00 -4.57
C GLY A 40 -16.95 12.09 -3.18
N LYS A 41 -17.92 11.22 -2.86
CA LYS A 41 -18.58 11.23 -1.55
C LYS A 41 -17.77 10.39 -0.55
N LEU A 42 -17.53 10.95 0.64
CA LEU A 42 -17.00 10.20 1.77
C LEU A 42 -18.02 9.15 2.23
N VAL A 43 -17.70 7.87 2.05
CA VAL A 43 -18.53 6.72 2.43
C VAL A 43 -18.17 6.24 3.84
N HIS A 44 -16.89 6.25 4.18
CA HIS A 44 -16.41 5.75 5.47
C HIS A 44 -15.14 6.49 5.92
N ASN A 45 -14.99 6.68 7.23
CA ASN A 45 -13.73 7.11 7.85
C ASN A 45 -13.61 6.42 9.23
N ARG A 46 -12.47 5.78 9.51
CA ARG A 46 -12.16 5.25 10.85
C ARG A 46 -10.67 5.30 11.16
N LYS A 47 -10.33 5.30 12.46
CA LYS A 47 -8.97 5.03 12.95
C LYS A 47 -8.86 3.60 13.47
N THR A 48 -7.73 2.94 13.22
CA THR A 48 -7.48 1.55 13.63
C THR A 48 -6.00 1.25 13.83
N LYS A 49 -5.69 0.40 14.81
CA LYS A 49 -4.32 -0.11 15.03
C LYS A 49 -3.88 -1.13 14.00
N ALA A 50 -4.81 -1.95 13.51
CA ALA A 50 -4.55 -3.03 12.58
C ALA A 50 -5.43 -2.87 11.33
N LEU A 51 -4.93 -3.32 10.18
CA LEU A 51 -5.67 -3.22 8.93
C LEU A 51 -6.82 -4.22 8.92
N PRO A 52 -8.08 -3.73 8.80
CA PRO A 52 -9.27 -4.57 8.79
C PRO A 52 -9.54 -5.11 7.38
N ILE A 53 -10.25 -6.24 7.30
CA ILE A 53 -10.69 -6.82 6.02
C ILE A 53 -11.92 -6.04 5.51
N LEU A 54 -11.68 -4.97 4.77
CA LEU A 54 -12.74 -4.05 4.31
C LEU A 54 -13.79 -4.71 3.43
N ALA A 55 -13.42 -5.71 2.62
CA ALA A 55 -14.37 -6.42 1.75
C ALA A 55 -15.51 -7.11 2.51
N ARG A 56 -15.36 -7.43 3.80
CA ARG A 56 -16.44 -8.00 4.62
C ARG A 56 -17.50 -6.98 5.01
N GLU A 57 -17.09 -5.74 5.19
CA GLU A 57 -17.97 -4.63 5.61
C GLU A 57 -18.52 -3.87 4.41
N PHE A 58 -17.75 -3.80 3.33
CA PHE A 58 -18.04 -3.02 2.13
C PHE A 58 -17.82 -3.85 0.85
N PRO A 59 -18.55 -4.96 0.65
CA PRO A 59 -18.28 -5.92 -0.44
C PRO A 59 -18.43 -5.32 -1.84
N THR A 60 -19.33 -4.35 -2.01
CA THR A 60 -19.66 -3.71 -3.30
C THR A 60 -19.00 -2.33 -3.47
N PHE A 61 -18.09 -1.94 -2.58
CA PHE A 61 -17.49 -0.61 -2.64
C PHE A 61 -16.65 -0.40 -3.90
N SER A 62 -16.88 0.74 -4.53
CA SER A 62 -16.17 1.21 -5.72
C SER A 62 -15.74 2.66 -5.53
N GLY A 63 -14.45 2.92 -5.63
CA GLY A 63 -13.84 4.22 -5.37
C GLY A 63 -12.40 4.09 -4.94
N THR A 64 -11.95 4.98 -4.05
CA THR A 64 -10.58 5.00 -3.52
C THR A 64 -10.59 4.82 -2.01
N ILE A 65 -9.76 3.89 -1.53
CA ILE A 65 -9.48 3.66 -0.12
C ILE A 65 -8.14 4.32 0.21
N THR A 66 -8.13 5.27 1.13
CA THR A 66 -6.91 5.98 1.56
C THR A 66 -6.53 5.52 2.95
N TYR A 67 -5.28 5.08 3.11
CA TYR A 67 -4.66 4.70 4.37
C TYR A 67 -3.62 5.74 4.74
N ARG A 68 -3.78 6.39 5.88
CA ARG A 68 -2.88 7.44 6.36
C ARG A 68 -2.32 7.08 7.72
N THR A 69 -1.02 7.28 7.90
CA THR A 69 -0.34 7.15 9.20
C THR A 69 0.91 8.03 9.26
N ASN A 70 1.59 8.01 10.39
CA ASN A 70 2.85 8.71 10.60
C ASN A 70 3.92 7.77 11.18
N PHE A 71 5.18 8.11 10.96
CA PHE A 71 6.32 7.46 11.59
C PHE A 71 7.44 8.47 11.86
N GLN A 72 8.29 8.16 12.84
CA GLN A 72 9.38 9.06 13.23
C GLN A 72 10.72 8.53 12.77
N LEU A 73 11.59 9.42 12.30
CA LEU A 73 12.99 9.12 12.01
C LEU A 73 13.91 9.95 12.89
N GLU A 74 14.88 9.31 13.53
CA GLU A 74 15.93 10.00 14.30
C GLU A 74 17.02 10.58 13.39
N LYS A 75 17.25 9.95 12.23
CA LYS A 75 18.19 10.37 11.19
C LYS A 75 17.61 10.11 9.81
N ILE A 76 18.02 10.91 8.82
CA ILE A 76 17.70 10.66 7.41
C ILE A 76 18.46 9.41 6.94
N GLY A 77 17.79 8.55 6.20
CA GLY A 77 18.34 7.35 5.58
C GLY A 77 17.29 6.71 4.68
N VAL A 78 17.67 5.71 3.90
CA VAL A 78 16.75 5.00 3.01
C VAL A 78 15.82 4.12 3.84
N CYS A 79 14.52 4.20 3.60
CA CYS A 79 13.55 3.28 4.19
C CYS A 79 13.01 2.29 3.15
N CYS A 80 12.66 1.08 3.59
CA CYS A 80 12.00 0.06 2.78
C CYS A 80 10.59 -0.16 3.33
N LEU A 81 9.57 0.15 2.54
CA LEU A 81 8.17 -0.13 2.82
C LEU A 81 7.78 -1.44 2.14
N THR A 82 7.22 -2.37 2.91
CA THR A 82 6.60 -3.59 2.36
C THR A 82 5.11 -3.58 2.68
N ILE A 83 4.30 -4.02 1.73
CA ILE A 83 2.86 -4.24 1.93
C ILE A 83 2.59 -5.70 1.63
N GLU A 84 1.99 -6.45 2.55
CA GLU A 84 1.77 -7.89 2.35
C GLU A 84 0.88 -8.15 1.13
N ARG A 85 -0.29 -7.50 1.06
CA ARG A 85 -1.22 -7.61 -0.08
C ARG A 85 -1.93 -6.30 -0.35
N VAL A 86 -2.13 -6.02 -1.64
CA VAL A 86 -2.85 -4.86 -2.19
C VAL A 86 -3.78 -5.34 -3.29
N PHE A 87 -4.99 -4.76 -3.35
CA PHE A 87 -6.02 -5.03 -4.36
C PHE A 87 -6.72 -3.71 -4.77
N ASP A 88 -6.61 -3.20 -6.01
CA ASP A 88 -5.97 -3.75 -7.24
C ASP A 88 -4.55 -3.22 -7.52
N GLY A 89 -4.06 -2.30 -6.68
CA GLY A 89 -2.77 -1.64 -6.78
C GLY A 89 -2.71 -0.48 -5.78
N ALA A 90 -1.55 0.10 -5.53
CA ALA A 90 -1.38 1.16 -4.53
C ALA A 90 -0.58 2.34 -5.08
N VAL A 91 -1.02 3.56 -4.81
CA VAL A 91 -0.22 4.78 -5.00
C VAL A 91 0.30 5.21 -3.64
N VAL A 92 1.62 5.31 -3.50
CA VAL A 92 2.28 5.67 -2.24
C VAL A 92 2.70 7.13 -2.29
N TYR A 93 2.37 7.86 -1.25
CA TYR A 93 2.78 9.24 -1.03
C TYR A 93 3.52 9.37 0.30
N LEU A 94 4.55 10.20 0.29
CA LEU A 94 5.33 10.54 1.46
C LEU A 94 5.35 12.06 1.62
N ASN A 95 4.95 12.54 2.78
CA ASN A 95 4.92 13.97 3.12
C ASN A 95 4.20 14.83 2.06
N GLY A 96 3.07 14.32 1.55
CA GLY A 96 2.23 14.97 0.54
C GLY A 96 2.71 14.85 -0.91
N GLN A 97 3.78 14.10 -1.18
CA GLN A 97 4.31 13.91 -2.53
C GLN A 97 4.22 12.46 -2.98
N LYS A 98 3.78 12.24 -4.22
CA LYS A 98 3.73 10.90 -4.81
C LYS A 98 5.15 10.35 -4.95
N VAL A 99 5.38 9.16 -4.40
CA VAL A 99 6.65 8.43 -4.52
C VAL A 99 6.58 7.48 -5.69
N ASP A 100 5.61 6.55 -5.67
CA ASP A 100 5.48 5.54 -6.73
C ASP A 100 4.07 4.91 -6.79
N THR A 101 3.86 4.00 -7.74
CA THR A 101 2.66 3.20 -7.90
C THR A 101 3.03 1.71 -7.98
N LEU A 102 2.54 0.93 -7.02
CA LEU A 102 2.74 -0.52 -6.92
C LEU A 102 1.57 -1.23 -7.59
N ILE A 103 1.82 -1.87 -8.73
CA ILE A 103 0.77 -2.49 -9.57
C ILE A 103 0.80 -4.03 -9.49
N ALA A 104 1.94 -4.61 -9.11
CA ALA A 104 2.11 -6.06 -9.02
C ALA A 104 3.03 -6.43 -7.85
N PRO A 105 2.88 -7.64 -7.28
CA PRO A 105 3.77 -8.13 -6.24
C PRO A 105 5.19 -8.42 -6.78
N PRO A 106 6.23 -8.36 -5.92
CA PRO A 106 6.17 -8.00 -4.50
C PRO A 106 5.91 -6.51 -4.28
N TYR A 107 5.01 -6.16 -3.36
CA TYR A 107 4.67 -4.77 -3.05
C TYR A 107 5.71 -4.16 -2.10
N GLN A 108 6.88 -3.85 -2.65
CA GLN A 108 8.02 -3.28 -1.92
C GLN A 108 8.43 -1.96 -2.57
N LEU A 109 8.81 -0.98 -1.75
CA LEU A 109 9.22 0.34 -2.22
C LEU A 109 10.35 0.92 -1.36
N LEU A 110 11.40 1.40 -2.02
CA LEU A 110 12.44 2.20 -1.38
C LEU A 110 11.99 3.66 -1.30
N LEU A 111 11.96 4.19 -0.08
CA LEU A 111 11.72 5.59 0.22
C LEU A 111 13.08 6.26 0.41
N GLU A 112 13.58 6.91 -0.65
CA GLU A 112 14.91 7.55 -0.66
C GLU A 112 14.82 9.08 -0.59
N SER A 113 13.72 9.65 -1.05
CA SER A 113 13.50 11.09 -1.12
C SER A 113 12.36 11.52 -0.20
N GLN A 114 12.30 12.82 0.11
CA GLN A 114 11.27 13.46 0.93
C GLN A 114 11.16 13.00 2.39
N LEU A 115 11.99 12.08 2.85
CA LEU A 115 12.14 11.76 4.27
C LEU A 115 12.72 12.93 5.06
N ARG A 116 12.26 13.09 6.29
CA ARG A 116 12.65 14.17 7.21
C ARG A 116 13.02 13.57 8.57
N VAL A 117 13.95 14.19 9.27
CA VAL A 117 14.14 13.92 10.70
C VAL A 117 12.89 14.37 11.44
N GLY A 118 12.43 13.58 12.41
CA GLY A 118 11.16 13.77 13.10
C GLY A 118 10.01 13.09 12.36
N GLN A 119 8.86 13.76 12.30
CA GLN A 119 7.61 13.17 11.78
C GLN A 119 7.59 13.12 10.26
N ASN A 120 7.16 11.97 9.73
CA ASN A 120 6.84 11.76 8.33
C ASN A 120 5.38 11.29 8.22
N GLU A 121 4.66 11.74 7.19
CA GLU A 121 3.33 11.25 6.83
C GLU A 121 3.44 10.25 5.69
N LEU A 122 2.87 9.06 5.89
CA LEU A 122 2.71 8.04 4.87
C LEU A 122 1.24 7.98 4.47
N VAL A 123 0.96 8.13 3.19
CA VAL A 123 -0.38 7.95 2.62
C VAL A 123 -0.31 6.90 1.52
N ILE A 124 -1.21 5.93 1.56
CA ILE A 124 -1.34 4.89 0.55
C ILE A 124 -2.77 4.91 0.03
N GLU A 125 -2.93 5.15 -1.26
CA GLU A 125 -4.23 5.15 -1.94
C GLU A 125 -4.39 3.88 -2.74
N VAL A 126 -5.50 3.17 -2.51
CA VAL A 126 -5.85 1.93 -3.20
C VAL A 126 -7.18 2.14 -3.94
N PRO A 127 -7.16 2.35 -5.27
CA PRO A 127 -8.38 2.37 -6.07
C PRO A 127 -8.96 0.95 -6.17
N THR A 128 -10.28 0.85 -6.23
CA THR A 128 -10.99 -0.40 -6.52
C THR A 128 -11.59 -0.37 -7.92
N THR A 129 -11.67 -1.53 -8.56
CA THR A 129 -12.26 -1.65 -9.91
C THR A 129 -13.73 -1.21 -9.96
N ALA A 130 -14.12 -0.50 -11.02
CA ALA A 130 -15.48 0.04 -11.22
C ALA A 130 -16.56 -1.04 -11.39
N ASP A 131 -16.18 -2.21 -11.92
CA ASP A 131 -17.07 -3.36 -12.16
C ASP A 131 -17.76 -3.87 -10.88
N ARG A 132 -17.25 -3.50 -9.70
CA ARG A 132 -17.87 -3.81 -8.41
C ARG A 132 -19.25 -3.18 -8.23
N GLN A 133 -19.55 -2.05 -8.88
CA GLN A 133 -20.91 -1.48 -8.87
C GLN A 133 -21.89 -2.29 -9.73
N LEU A 134 -21.38 -2.98 -10.76
CA LEU A 134 -22.19 -3.80 -11.66
C LEU A 134 -22.45 -5.20 -11.10
N ALA A 135 -21.73 -5.61 -10.05
CA ALA A 135 -21.99 -6.88 -9.35
C ALA A 135 -23.42 -6.97 -8.77
N ASP A 136 -24.06 -5.83 -8.50
CA ASP A 136 -25.47 -5.78 -8.10
C ASP A 136 -26.41 -6.22 -9.24
N ALA A 137 -26.00 -6.02 -10.50
CA ALA A 137 -26.75 -6.48 -11.67
C ALA A 137 -26.52 -7.96 -11.99
N THR A 138 -25.34 -8.53 -11.66
CA THR A 138 -25.07 -9.98 -11.81
C THR A 138 -25.69 -10.82 -10.68
N LEU A 139 -25.89 -10.23 -9.50
CA LEU A 139 -26.72 -10.81 -8.42
C LEU A 139 -28.15 -11.16 -8.90
N LEU A 140 -28.72 -10.37 -9.82
CA LEU A 140 -30.03 -10.64 -10.44
C LEU A 140 -30.02 -11.87 -11.37
N LEU A 141 -28.84 -12.29 -11.84
CA LEU A 141 -28.68 -13.41 -12.78
C LEU A 141 -28.20 -14.70 -12.08
N ASN A 142 -28.07 -14.69 -10.75
CA ASN A 142 -27.62 -15.83 -9.94
C ASN A 142 -26.25 -16.40 -10.38
N GLN A 143 -25.42 -15.57 -11.01
CA GLN A 143 -24.04 -15.89 -11.39
C GLN A 143 -23.12 -15.40 -10.28
N PHE A 144 -22.83 -16.28 -9.32
CA PHE A 144 -21.92 -15.99 -8.22
C PHE A 144 -20.47 -16.19 -8.67
N GLU A 145 -19.75 -15.10 -8.89
CA GLU A 145 -18.29 -15.12 -8.82
C GLU A 145 -17.85 -14.49 -7.49
N PRO A 146 -16.97 -15.14 -6.71
CA PRO A 146 -16.39 -14.53 -5.52
C PRO A 146 -15.68 -13.24 -5.93
N MET A 147 -16.14 -12.10 -5.43
CA MET A 147 -15.44 -10.84 -5.66
C MET A 147 -14.11 -10.86 -4.92
N GLU A 148 -13.05 -10.39 -5.57
CA GLU A 148 -11.74 -10.25 -4.93
C GLU A 148 -11.83 -9.32 -3.70
N PRO A 149 -10.87 -9.36 -2.77
CA PRO A 149 -10.79 -8.39 -1.69
C PRO A 149 -10.60 -6.94 -2.21
N ILE A 150 -10.68 -5.96 -1.31
CA ILE A 150 -10.40 -4.55 -1.61
C ILE A 150 -9.37 -3.99 -0.62
N GLY A 151 -8.58 -3.03 -1.06
CA GLY A 151 -7.66 -2.31 -0.20
C GLY A 151 -6.38 -3.10 0.10
N MET A 152 -5.80 -2.85 1.26
CA MET A 152 -4.62 -3.57 1.78
C MET A 152 -5.01 -4.58 2.84
N ILE A 153 -4.37 -5.75 2.82
CA ILE A 153 -4.55 -6.82 3.80
C ILE A 153 -3.18 -7.29 4.29
N GLY A 154 -3.07 -7.49 5.60
CA GLY A 154 -1.87 -8.03 6.23
C GLY A 154 -0.99 -6.95 6.85
N GLU A 155 0.30 -7.27 7.00
CA GLU A 155 1.27 -6.36 7.61
C GLU A 155 1.82 -5.32 6.63
N VAL A 156 2.22 -4.16 7.18
CA VAL A 156 2.84 -3.06 6.44
C VAL A 156 4.14 -2.64 7.12
N PRO A 157 5.18 -3.51 7.17
CA PRO A 157 6.38 -3.18 7.89
C PRO A 157 7.20 -2.12 7.12
N LEU A 158 7.83 -1.25 7.90
CA LEU A 158 8.72 -0.21 7.42
C LEU A 158 10.08 -0.39 8.08
N PHE A 159 11.16 -0.47 7.30
CA PHE A 159 12.51 -0.65 7.82
C PHE A 159 13.39 0.52 7.40
N GLN A 160 14.37 0.89 8.23
CA GLN A 160 15.45 1.78 7.82
C GLN A 160 16.67 0.94 7.44
N LYS A 161 17.23 1.13 6.24
CA LYS A 161 18.51 0.54 5.88
C LYS A 161 19.62 1.17 6.74
N GLU A 162 20.53 0.33 7.23
CA GLU A 162 21.67 0.76 8.06
C GLU A 162 22.68 1.62 7.29
#